data_AF-A0AA39JP96-F1
#
_entry.id   AF-A0AA39JP96-F1
#
_cell.length_a   1.000
_cell.length_b   1.000
_cell.length_c   1.000
_cell.angle_alpha   90.00
_cell.angle_beta   90.00
_cell.angle_gamma   90.00
#
_symmetry.space_group_name_H-M   'P 1'
#
loop_
_entity.id
_entity.type
_entity.pdbx_description
1 polymer ?
#
loop_
_entity_poly.entity_id
_entity_poly.type
_entity_poly.pdbx_seq_one_letter_code
_entity_poly.pdbx_strand_id
1 'polypeptide(L)'
;MLFMVNHNFPHDLDIKPSVDLLGLQSQPGDQILFGLNAQRETIARYGIAGRVWEAAYALLLYVDPPPTWEFDPPFLESPHSSQYTMVELGSGTGIIARSLSRSLTSGKDIIVSTDLPEVCPLLDENLRGELNGVVFVRPLTWGNFQHVSDIASEFMANRNMSHIICSDLVYFPELLAPLLRTLIHLTSPSVTSSSPSLIISYKIRSLEKETPFWTAFGLYFSFQPVLSRCRFTDSEQHDQSWQRLGSSFEDTTFIFVARRRPDSFAWQIPTNDHDLLAGVGALGTDTPKGDEYFESLLLMTMDDS
;
A
#
# COMPACT_ATOMS: atom_id res chain seq x y z
N MET A 1 10.07 13.73 31.13
CA MET A 1 9.56 12.51 30.47
C MET A 1 8.54 12.99 29.45
N LEU A 2 8.95 13.20 28.19
CA LEU A 2 8.00 13.55 27.14
C LEU A 2 7.07 12.34 26.98
N PHE A 3 5.76 12.55 27.10
CA PHE A 3 4.79 11.56 26.69
C PHE A 3 4.98 11.33 25.19
N MET A 4 5.51 10.17 24.78
CA MET A 4 5.44 9.74 23.39
C MET A 4 3.95 9.59 23.07
N VAL A 5 3.45 10.42 22.16
CA VAL A 5 2.10 10.24 21.61
C VAL A 5 2.11 8.91 20.88
N ASN A 6 1.30 7.96 21.35
CA ASN A 6 1.17 6.67 20.70
C ASN A 6 0.20 6.81 19.52
N HIS A 7 0.75 6.99 18.32
CA HIS A 7 -0.02 7.20 17.09
C HIS A 7 -0.98 6.04 16.76
N ASN A 8 -0.73 4.86 17.33
CA ASN A 8 -1.60 3.71 17.11
C ASN A 8 -2.95 3.82 17.84
N PHE A 9 -3.06 4.68 18.85
CA PHE A 9 -4.29 4.88 19.65
C PHE A 9 -4.76 6.34 19.54
N PRO A 10 -5.25 6.77 18.35
CA PRO A 10 -5.77 8.11 18.17
C PRO A 10 -6.95 8.35 19.11
N HIS A 11 -7.03 9.55 19.68
CA HIS A 11 -8.17 9.96 20.49
C HIS A 11 -9.45 10.00 19.63
N ASP A 12 -10.57 9.63 20.23
CA ASP A 12 -11.92 9.70 19.63
C ASP A 12 -12.16 8.82 18.39
N LEU A 13 -11.33 7.81 18.14
CA LEU A 13 -11.57 6.82 17.09
C LEU A 13 -12.13 5.50 17.66
N ASP A 14 -13.39 5.18 17.36
CA ASP A 14 -14.04 3.91 17.72
C ASP A 14 -13.66 2.79 16.72
N ILE A 15 -12.49 2.20 16.92
CA ILE A 15 -11.93 1.18 16.03
C ILE A 15 -12.59 -0.18 16.32
N LYS A 16 -13.24 -0.76 15.30
CA LYS A 16 -13.89 -2.08 15.38
C LYS A 16 -13.34 -3.05 14.35
N PRO A 17 -13.33 -4.36 14.62
CA PRO A 17 -13.01 -5.36 13.60
C PRO A 17 -13.83 -5.16 12.32
N SER A 18 -13.20 -5.38 11.18
CA SER A 18 -13.86 -5.41 9.88
C SER A 18 -14.15 -6.85 9.44
N VAL A 19 -15.07 -7.00 8.50
CA VAL A 19 -15.34 -8.26 7.79
C VAL A 19 -14.87 -8.14 6.35
N ASP A 20 -14.39 -9.26 5.79
CA ASP A 20 -14.15 -9.35 4.36
C ASP A 20 -15.49 -9.36 3.61
N LEU A 21 -15.82 -8.22 2.99
CA LEU A 21 -17.05 -8.06 2.22
C LEU A 21 -16.97 -8.72 0.84
N LEU A 22 -15.77 -9.10 0.39
CA LEU A 22 -15.57 -9.77 -0.90
C LEU A 22 -15.81 -11.27 -0.84
N GLY A 23 -15.97 -11.82 0.37
CA GLY A 23 -16.11 -13.25 0.57
C GLY A 23 -14.94 -14.03 -0.02
N LEU A 24 -13.74 -13.43 -0.07
CA LEU A 24 -12.54 -14.14 -0.52
C LEU A 24 -12.40 -15.32 0.43
N GLN A 25 -12.22 -16.52 -0.14
CA GLN A 25 -12.01 -17.73 0.65
C GLN A 25 -10.68 -17.58 1.40
N SER A 26 -10.76 -17.01 2.60
CA SER A 26 -9.66 -16.97 3.54
C SER A 26 -9.34 -18.40 3.92
N GLN A 27 -8.06 -18.77 3.86
CA GLN A 27 -7.64 -20.07 4.34
C GLN A 27 -8.04 -20.20 5.81
N PRO A 28 -8.35 -21.41 6.32
CA PRO A 28 -8.77 -21.58 7.71
C PRO A 28 -7.81 -20.93 8.75
N GLY A 29 -6.51 -20.92 8.44
CA GLY A 29 -5.50 -20.23 9.25
C GLY A 29 -5.58 -18.70 9.24
N ASP A 30 -6.07 -18.09 8.15
CA ASP A 30 -6.23 -16.64 8.07
C ASP A 30 -7.41 -16.17 8.92
N GLN A 31 -8.48 -16.97 9.05
CA GLN A 31 -9.58 -16.65 9.95
C GLN A 31 -9.14 -16.64 11.43
N ILE A 32 -8.15 -17.46 11.77
CA ILE A 32 -7.57 -17.50 13.12
C ILE A 32 -6.71 -16.25 13.39
N LEU A 33 -5.98 -15.75 12.40
CA LEU A 33 -5.03 -14.64 12.56
C LEU A 33 -5.64 -13.26 12.28
N PHE A 34 -6.60 -13.17 11.37
CA PHE A 34 -7.17 -11.91 10.85
C PHE A 34 -8.69 -11.85 10.93
N GLY A 35 -9.34 -12.90 11.44
CA GLY A 35 -10.78 -12.90 11.66
C GLY A 35 -11.22 -11.95 12.78
N LEU A 36 -12.53 -11.85 12.96
CA LEU A 36 -13.14 -10.87 13.90
C LEU A 36 -12.58 -10.96 15.32
N ASN A 37 -12.37 -12.17 15.86
CA ASN A 37 -11.87 -12.34 17.22
C ASN A 37 -10.41 -11.91 17.35
N ALA A 38 -9.56 -12.33 16.40
CA ALA A 38 -8.17 -11.93 16.37
C ALA A 38 -8.02 -10.41 16.26
N GLN A 39 -8.79 -9.79 15.36
CA GLN A 39 -8.84 -8.34 15.22
C GLN A 39 -9.25 -7.64 16.52
N ARG A 40 -10.20 -8.16 17.32
CA ARG A 40 -10.54 -7.54 18.62
C ARG A 40 -9.34 -7.52 19.56
N GLU A 41 -8.61 -8.62 19.63
CA GLU A 41 -7.44 -8.76 20.50
C GLU A 41 -6.28 -7.88 20.03
N THR A 42 -6.00 -7.86 18.73
CA THR A 42 -4.92 -7.05 18.16
C THR A 42 -5.26 -5.58 18.18
N ILE A 43 -6.51 -5.16 17.95
CA ILE A 43 -6.95 -3.76 18.14
C ILE A 43 -6.74 -3.32 19.59
N ALA A 44 -7.08 -4.18 20.57
CA ALA A 44 -6.87 -3.85 21.98
C ALA A 44 -5.38 -3.65 22.32
N ARG A 45 -4.47 -4.40 21.68
CA ARG A 45 -3.02 -4.35 21.92
C ARG A 45 -2.28 -3.29 21.09
N TYR A 46 -2.71 -3.06 19.85
CA TYR A 46 -1.98 -2.30 18.82
C TYR A 46 -2.83 -1.21 18.15
N GLY A 47 -4.06 -0.96 18.60
CA GLY A 47 -4.92 0.08 18.07
C GLY A 47 -5.20 -0.06 16.58
N ILE A 48 -5.00 1.01 15.80
CA ILE A 48 -5.27 1.03 14.35
C ILE A 48 -4.42 0.00 13.57
N ALA A 49 -3.20 -0.29 14.03
CA ALA A 49 -2.30 -1.25 13.39
C ALA A 49 -2.78 -2.70 13.58
N GLY A 50 -3.58 -2.96 14.61
CA GLY A 50 -4.19 -4.26 14.87
C GLY A 50 -5.41 -4.56 14.00
N ARG A 51 -5.94 -3.59 13.24
CA ARG A 51 -7.14 -3.76 12.42
C ARG A 51 -6.79 -4.11 10.98
N VAL A 52 -7.59 -4.96 10.35
CA VAL A 52 -7.58 -5.09 8.89
C VAL A 52 -8.47 -4.00 8.29
N TRP A 53 -7.92 -3.15 7.44
CA TRP A 53 -8.67 -2.05 6.84
C TRP A 53 -9.33 -2.44 5.51
N GLU A 54 -10.43 -1.78 5.15
CA GLU A 54 -11.30 -2.19 4.05
C GLU A 54 -10.57 -2.24 2.70
N ALA A 55 -9.68 -1.29 2.44
CA ALA A 55 -8.90 -1.28 1.20
C ALA A 55 -7.90 -2.45 1.11
N ALA A 56 -7.58 -3.13 2.23
CA ALA A 56 -6.77 -4.34 2.23
C ALA A 56 -7.49 -5.49 1.50
N TYR A 57 -8.82 -5.61 1.62
CA TYR A 57 -9.57 -6.67 0.94
C TYR A 57 -9.53 -6.53 -0.58
N ALA A 58 -9.69 -5.30 -1.09
CA ALA A 58 -9.53 -5.02 -2.51
C ALA A 58 -8.09 -5.33 -3.00
N LEU A 59 -7.08 -5.05 -2.17
CA LEU A 59 -5.69 -5.39 -2.48
C LEU A 59 -5.43 -6.90 -2.46
N LEU A 60 -6.04 -7.64 -1.52
CA LEU A 60 -5.96 -9.11 -1.48
C LEU A 60 -6.51 -9.75 -2.75
N LEU A 61 -7.64 -9.25 -3.25
CA LEU A 61 -8.20 -9.70 -4.53
C LEU A 61 -7.24 -9.43 -5.70
N TYR A 62 -6.51 -8.31 -5.67
CA TYR A 62 -5.53 -7.98 -6.72
C TYR A 62 -4.25 -8.82 -6.65
N VAL A 63 -3.78 -9.12 -5.44
CA VAL A 63 -2.55 -9.87 -5.16
C VAL A 63 -2.71 -11.37 -5.42
N ASP A 64 -3.82 -11.96 -4.98
CA ASP A 64 -4.11 -13.38 -5.08
C ASP A 64 -5.49 -13.61 -5.71
N PRO A 65 -5.64 -13.27 -7.01
CA PRO A 65 -6.94 -13.30 -7.65
C PRO A 65 -7.43 -14.72 -7.93
N PRO A 66 -8.74 -14.98 -7.83
CA PRO A 66 -9.32 -16.20 -8.38
C PRO A 66 -9.01 -16.30 -9.90
N PRO A 67 -8.86 -17.51 -10.47
CA PRO A 67 -8.51 -17.69 -11.89
C PRO A 67 -9.47 -17.01 -12.90
N THR A 68 -10.70 -16.77 -12.45
CA THR A 68 -11.76 -16.11 -13.24
C THR A 68 -11.55 -14.60 -13.40
N TRP A 69 -10.71 -13.97 -12.59
CA TRP A 69 -10.48 -12.54 -12.64
C TRP A 69 -9.26 -12.17 -13.49
N GLU A 70 -9.36 -11.04 -14.17
CA GLU A 70 -8.24 -10.37 -14.82
C GLU A 70 -8.11 -8.94 -14.30
N PHE A 71 -6.88 -8.42 -14.32
CA PHE A 71 -6.57 -7.06 -13.89
C PHE A 71 -5.65 -6.37 -14.89
N ASP A 72 -5.87 -5.07 -15.07
CA ASP A 72 -5.03 -4.20 -15.87
C ASP A 72 -4.63 -2.95 -15.07
N PRO A 73 -3.34 -2.72 -14.77
CA PRO A 73 -2.23 -3.63 -15.05
C PRO A 73 -2.28 -4.89 -14.16
N PRO A 74 -1.67 -6.02 -14.55
CA PRO A 74 -1.55 -7.18 -13.68
C PRO A 74 -0.64 -6.89 -12.48
N PHE A 75 -0.89 -7.54 -11.33
CA PHE A 75 -0.05 -7.37 -10.14
C PHE A 75 1.40 -7.83 -10.39
N LEU A 76 1.58 -9.00 -11.01
CA LEU A 76 2.88 -9.51 -11.46
C LEU A 76 2.89 -9.65 -12.98
N GLU A 77 3.79 -8.93 -13.66
CA GLU A 77 3.96 -9.03 -15.12
C GLU A 77 4.53 -10.39 -15.56
N SER A 78 5.31 -11.07 -14.70
CA SER A 78 6.02 -12.31 -15.05
C SER A 78 6.29 -13.21 -13.83
N PRO A 79 5.23 -13.80 -13.24
CA PRO A 79 5.29 -14.47 -11.94
C PRO A 79 6.26 -15.68 -11.85
N HIS A 80 6.68 -16.24 -12.99
CA HIS A 80 7.51 -17.45 -13.04
C HIS A 80 8.97 -17.23 -13.47
N SER A 81 9.34 -16.01 -13.89
CA SER A 81 10.68 -15.74 -14.45
C SER A 81 11.47 -14.67 -13.69
N SER A 82 10.84 -13.98 -12.75
CA SER A 82 11.44 -12.87 -12.00
C SER A 82 11.67 -13.24 -10.55
N GLN A 83 12.76 -12.72 -10.00
CA GLN A 83 13.04 -12.75 -8.58
C GLN A 83 12.54 -11.43 -7.98
N TYR A 84 11.48 -11.49 -7.19
CA TYR A 84 10.85 -10.32 -6.61
C TYR A 84 11.49 -9.95 -5.27
N THR A 85 11.74 -8.66 -5.07
CA THR A 85 11.99 -8.08 -3.75
C THR A 85 10.94 -7.02 -3.52
N MET A 86 10.10 -7.19 -2.52
CA MET A 86 8.97 -6.32 -2.22
C MET A 86 9.13 -5.70 -0.84
N VAL A 87 8.73 -4.44 -0.69
CA VAL A 87 8.64 -3.77 0.61
C VAL A 87 7.18 -3.38 0.85
N GLU A 88 6.60 -3.85 1.95
CA GLU A 88 5.29 -3.42 2.41
C GLU A 88 5.47 -2.36 3.50
N LEU A 89 4.84 -1.20 3.34
CA LEU A 89 4.84 -0.10 4.30
C LEU A 89 3.59 -0.15 5.17
N GLY A 90 3.75 0.12 6.47
CA GLY A 90 2.62 0.22 7.39
C GLY A 90 1.76 -1.05 7.38
N SER A 91 2.41 -2.21 7.44
CA SER A 91 1.78 -3.51 7.23
C SER A 91 0.70 -3.85 8.25
N GLY A 92 0.70 -3.19 9.42
CA GLY A 92 -0.23 -3.42 10.52
C GLY A 92 -0.25 -4.88 10.96
N THR A 93 -1.30 -5.59 10.56
CA THR A 93 -1.46 -7.03 10.85
C THR A 93 -0.55 -7.94 10.02
N GLY A 94 -0.05 -7.48 8.87
CA GLY A 94 0.75 -8.28 7.94
C GLY A 94 -0.08 -9.18 7.00
N ILE A 95 -1.38 -8.95 6.89
CA ILE A 95 -2.28 -9.77 6.05
C ILE A 95 -1.86 -9.77 4.57
N ILE A 96 -1.38 -8.65 4.03
CA ILE A 96 -0.96 -8.58 2.62
C ILE A 96 0.36 -9.32 2.42
N ALA A 97 1.39 -9.09 3.25
CA ALA A 97 2.62 -9.89 3.22
C ALA A 97 2.37 -11.38 3.31
N ARG A 98 1.45 -11.82 4.18
CA ARG A 98 1.08 -13.23 4.27
C ARG A 98 0.45 -13.73 2.98
N SER A 99 -0.46 -12.97 2.38
CA SER A 99 -1.07 -13.36 1.09
C SER A 99 -0.03 -13.46 -0.02
N LEU A 100 0.80 -12.43 -0.18
CA LEU A 100 1.92 -12.41 -1.14
C LEU A 100 2.83 -13.61 -0.98
N SER A 101 3.18 -13.96 0.27
CA SER A 101 4.09 -15.07 0.54
C SER A 101 3.56 -16.42 0.04
N ARG A 102 2.25 -16.54 -0.22
CA ARG A 102 1.63 -17.75 -0.79
C ARG A 102 1.61 -17.73 -2.31
N SER A 103 1.31 -16.57 -2.90
CA SER A 103 1.23 -16.38 -4.35
C SER A 103 2.61 -16.38 -5.03
N LEU A 104 3.67 -16.12 -4.27
CA LEU A 104 5.05 -16.18 -4.75
C LEU A 104 5.58 -17.63 -4.72
N THR A 105 6.12 -18.09 -5.85
CA THR A 105 6.43 -19.51 -6.08
C THR A 105 7.90 -19.81 -6.37
N SER A 106 8.76 -18.78 -6.49
CA SER A 106 10.14 -18.98 -6.94
C SER A 106 11.08 -19.50 -5.85
N GLY A 107 10.64 -19.48 -4.58
CA GLY A 107 11.48 -19.77 -3.40
C GLY A 107 12.64 -18.79 -3.19
N LYS A 108 12.75 -17.76 -4.06
CA LYS A 108 13.81 -16.75 -4.05
C LYS A 108 13.25 -15.36 -3.78
N ASP A 109 11.93 -15.21 -3.75
CA ASP A 109 11.26 -13.94 -3.51
C ASP A 109 11.41 -13.50 -2.07
N ILE A 110 11.60 -12.20 -1.89
CA ILE A 110 11.76 -11.56 -0.58
C ILE A 110 10.62 -10.57 -0.39
N ILE A 111 9.94 -10.66 0.74
CA ILE A 111 9.00 -9.65 1.22
C ILE A 111 9.57 -9.05 2.50
N VAL A 112 9.77 -7.74 2.52
CA VAL A 112 10.13 -7.00 3.73
C VAL A 112 8.87 -6.28 4.21
N SER A 113 8.22 -6.83 5.23
CA SER A 113 7.03 -6.25 5.85
C SER A 113 7.46 -5.27 6.95
N THR A 114 6.99 -4.03 6.88
CA THR A 114 7.50 -2.95 7.73
C THR A 114 6.39 -2.17 8.42
N ASP A 115 6.68 -1.75 9.65
CA ASP A 115 5.81 -0.89 10.44
C ASP A 115 6.63 -0.18 11.52
N LEU A 116 5.99 0.54 12.43
CA LEU A 116 6.63 1.09 13.62
C LEU A 116 7.26 -0.03 14.47
N PRO A 117 8.37 0.26 15.18
CA PRO A 117 9.05 -0.73 16.02
C PRO A 117 8.11 -1.47 17.00
N GLU A 118 7.15 -0.77 17.57
CA GLU A 118 6.15 -1.33 18.49
C GLU A 118 5.12 -2.24 17.83
N VAL A 119 4.95 -2.18 16.50
CA VAL A 119 4.03 -3.05 15.72
C VAL A 119 4.75 -4.29 15.20
N CYS A 120 6.08 -4.26 15.04
CA CYS A 120 6.86 -5.42 14.58
C CYS A 120 6.58 -6.73 15.34
N PRO A 121 6.35 -6.76 16.68
CA PRO A 121 5.97 -7.99 17.37
C PRO A 121 4.67 -8.61 16.85
N LEU A 122 3.67 -7.80 16.46
CA LEU A 122 2.43 -8.30 15.84
C LEU A 122 2.72 -8.93 14.47
N LEU A 123 3.54 -8.26 13.66
CA LEU A 123 3.95 -8.79 12.36
C LEU A 123 4.70 -10.11 12.52
N ASP A 124 5.65 -10.20 13.45
CA ASP A 124 6.35 -11.44 13.76
C ASP A 124 5.41 -12.54 14.22
N GLU A 125 4.40 -12.23 15.05
CA GLU A 125 3.37 -13.21 15.47
C GLU A 125 2.59 -13.76 14.26
N ASN A 126 2.12 -12.89 13.36
CA ASN A 126 1.24 -13.26 12.23
C ASN A 126 1.98 -13.85 11.02
N LEU A 127 3.26 -13.53 10.86
CA LEU A 127 4.11 -13.96 9.74
C LEU A 127 5.04 -15.12 10.11
N ARG A 128 4.91 -15.68 11.32
CA ARG A 128 5.53 -16.96 11.68
C ARG A 128 4.80 -18.13 11.02
N GLY A 129 5.56 -19.21 10.78
CA GLY A 129 5.04 -20.48 10.29
C GLY A 129 5.49 -20.81 8.87
N GLU A 130 4.84 -21.81 8.27
CA GLU A 130 5.14 -22.23 6.90
C GLU A 130 4.55 -21.23 5.89
N LEU A 131 5.43 -20.42 5.30
CA LEU A 131 5.14 -19.52 4.18
C LEU A 131 5.89 -20.03 2.94
N ASN A 132 5.36 -19.84 1.73
CA ASN A 132 6.05 -20.28 0.51
C ASN A 132 7.22 -19.34 0.13
N GLY A 133 7.16 -18.08 0.56
CA GLY A 133 8.18 -17.06 0.36
C GLY A 133 8.97 -16.71 1.62
N VAL A 134 10.07 -15.95 1.45
CA VAL A 134 10.87 -15.46 2.57
C VAL A 134 10.35 -14.09 3.00
N VAL A 135 9.76 -14.02 4.18
CA VAL A 135 9.24 -12.77 4.77
C VAL A 135 10.15 -12.32 5.90
N PHE A 136 10.56 -11.05 5.86
CA PHE A 136 11.32 -10.40 6.92
C PHE A 136 10.50 -9.27 7.51
N VAL A 137 10.53 -9.14 8.83
CA VAL A 137 9.93 -8.02 9.56
C VAL A 137 11.02 -7.02 9.90
N ARG A 138 10.86 -5.75 9.51
CA ARG A 138 11.80 -4.67 9.85
C ARG A 138 11.07 -3.40 10.28
N PRO A 139 11.61 -2.65 11.25
CA PRO A 139 11.04 -1.37 11.61
C PRO A 139 11.23 -0.35 10.48
N LEU A 140 10.19 0.42 10.18
CA LEU A 140 10.23 1.59 9.30
C LEU A 140 9.19 2.62 9.72
N THR A 141 9.62 3.58 10.54
CA THR A 141 8.91 4.86 10.71
C THR A 141 8.99 5.70 9.44
N TRP A 142 7.85 6.15 8.91
CA TRP A 142 7.82 6.98 7.70
C TRP A 142 8.61 8.28 7.89
N GLY A 143 9.31 8.71 6.84
CA GLY A 143 10.20 9.85 6.82
C GLY A 143 11.60 9.58 7.39
N ASN A 144 11.84 8.39 7.97
CA ASN A 144 13.14 8.02 8.53
C ASN A 144 14.09 7.46 7.45
N PHE A 145 15.07 8.26 7.05
CA PHE A 145 16.08 7.88 6.05
C PHE A 145 16.98 6.72 6.49
N GLN A 146 17.26 6.61 7.80
CA GLN A 146 18.12 5.54 8.32
C GLN A 146 17.45 4.19 8.18
N HIS A 147 16.17 4.06 8.57
CA HIS A 147 15.43 2.81 8.43
C HIS A 147 15.36 2.34 6.96
N VAL A 148 15.13 3.26 6.02
CA VAL A 148 15.17 2.95 4.59
C VAL A 148 16.56 2.48 4.15
N SER A 149 17.62 3.15 4.62
CA SER A 149 19.01 2.80 4.29
C SER A 149 19.42 1.42 4.86
N ASP A 150 18.94 1.07 6.05
CA ASP A 150 19.18 -0.22 6.68
C ASP A 150 18.53 -1.35 5.87
N ILE A 151 17.26 -1.17 5.47
CA ILE A 151 16.54 -2.12 4.60
C ILE A 151 17.22 -2.24 3.23
N ALA A 152 17.64 -1.12 2.64
CA ALA A 152 18.34 -1.14 1.35
C ALA A 152 19.66 -1.91 1.44
N SER A 153 20.45 -1.63 2.48
CA SER A 153 21.75 -2.28 2.71
C SER A 153 21.60 -3.78 2.95
N GLU A 154 20.54 -4.20 3.66
CA GLU A 154 20.29 -5.60 3.99
C GLU A 154 19.74 -6.40 2.80
N PHE A 155 18.79 -5.85 2.03
CA PHE A 155 18.02 -6.63 1.05
C PHE A 155 18.25 -6.25 -0.42
N MET A 156 18.81 -5.07 -0.70
CA MET A 156 18.93 -4.52 -2.06
C MET A 156 20.38 -4.51 -2.59
N ALA A 157 21.38 -4.92 -1.80
CA ALA A 157 22.79 -4.88 -2.22
C ALA A 157 23.08 -5.67 -3.52
N ASN A 158 22.35 -6.76 -3.78
CA ASN A 158 22.49 -7.61 -4.97
C ASN A 158 21.15 -7.83 -5.69
N ARG A 159 20.13 -7.02 -5.38
CA ARG A 159 18.76 -7.21 -5.85
C ARG A 159 18.13 -5.86 -6.14
N ASN A 160 17.20 -5.85 -7.08
CA ASN A 160 16.43 -4.66 -7.36
C ASN A 160 15.09 -4.72 -6.64
N MET A 161 14.66 -3.59 -6.09
CA MET A 161 13.31 -3.48 -5.54
C MET A 161 12.32 -3.59 -6.69
N SER A 162 11.40 -4.53 -6.58
CA SER A 162 10.39 -4.79 -7.60
C SER A 162 9.09 -4.06 -7.29
N HIS A 163 8.67 -4.07 -6.01
CA HIS A 163 7.40 -3.51 -5.58
C HIS A 163 7.54 -2.77 -4.25
N ILE A 164 6.78 -1.70 -4.12
CA ILE A 164 6.45 -1.05 -2.84
C ILE A 164 4.94 -1.16 -2.67
N ILE A 165 4.48 -1.60 -1.51
CA ILE A 165 3.07 -1.92 -1.28
C ILE A 165 2.58 -1.10 -0.10
N CYS A 166 1.51 -0.36 -0.32
CA CYS A 166 0.87 0.48 0.68
C CYS A 166 -0.60 0.06 0.80
N SER A 167 -1.00 -0.44 1.97
CA SER A 167 -2.39 -0.83 2.22
C SER A 167 -3.08 0.19 3.11
N ASP A 168 -3.84 1.11 2.51
CA ASP A 168 -4.69 2.07 3.22
C ASP A 168 -3.95 3.06 4.12
N LEU A 169 -2.88 3.66 3.60
CA LEU A 169 -1.94 4.49 4.38
C LEU A 169 -2.20 6.01 4.33
N VAL A 170 -3.19 6.45 3.56
CA VAL A 170 -3.52 7.87 3.36
C VAL A 170 -4.72 8.22 4.25
N TYR A 171 -4.48 8.54 5.52
CA TYR A 171 -5.56 8.71 6.52
C TYR A 171 -5.37 9.85 7.54
N PHE A 172 -4.13 10.12 7.99
CA PHE A 172 -3.86 11.24 8.92
C PHE A 172 -3.00 12.33 8.24
N PRO A 173 -3.46 13.60 8.24
CA PRO A 173 -2.73 14.72 7.60
C PRO A 173 -1.25 14.83 7.98
N GLU A 174 -0.93 14.63 9.26
CA GLU A 174 0.43 14.70 9.80
C GLU A 174 1.36 13.59 9.29
N LEU A 175 0.79 12.49 8.75
CA LEU A 175 1.56 11.36 8.21
C LEU A 175 1.75 11.43 6.69
N LEU A 176 1.04 12.33 6.00
CA LEU A 176 1.06 12.41 4.53
C LEU A 176 2.44 12.77 3.98
N ALA A 177 3.10 13.79 4.54
CA ALA A 177 4.42 14.20 4.08
C ALA A 177 5.51 13.17 4.43
N PRO A 178 5.57 12.61 5.66
CA PRO A 178 6.47 11.49 5.97
C PRO A 178 6.27 10.26 5.06
N LEU A 179 5.03 9.89 4.75
CA LEU A 179 4.73 8.81 3.80
C LEU A 179 5.28 9.14 2.41
N LEU A 180 4.92 10.30 1.86
CA LEU A 180 5.41 10.74 0.54
C LEU A 180 6.94 10.70 0.49
N ARG A 181 7.60 11.30 1.48
CA ARG A 181 9.06 11.33 1.61
C ARG A 181 9.68 9.92 1.60
N THR A 182 9.05 8.97 2.28
CA THR A 182 9.46 7.55 2.28
C THR A 182 9.40 6.95 0.88
N LEU A 183 8.29 7.17 0.17
CA LEU A 183 8.10 6.68 -1.20
C LEU A 183 9.12 7.30 -2.16
N ILE A 184 9.41 8.60 -2.03
CA ILE A 184 10.47 9.28 -2.79
C ILE A 184 11.83 8.62 -2.53
N HIS A 185 12.14 8.35 -1.26
CA HIS A 185 13.43 7.79 -0.88
C HIS A 185 13.59 6.32 -1.31
N LEU A 186 12.57 5.48 -1.11
CA LEU A 186 12.59 4.07 -1.54
C LEU A 186 12.74 3.90 -3.05
N THR A 187 12.25 4.86 -3.82
CA THR A 187 12.39 4.87 -5.29
C THR A 187 13.65 5.60 -5.78
N SER A 188 14.48 6.13 -4.87
CA SER A 188 15.68 6.86 -5.25
C SER A 188 16.77 5.94 -5.82
N PRO A 189 17.63 6.44 -6.73
CA PRO A 189 18.75 5.67 -7.28
C PRO A 189 19.77 5.18 -6.24
N SER A 190 19.83 5.81 -5.05
CA SER A 190 20.66 5.35 -3.93
C SER A 190 20.12 4.11 -3.22
N VAL A 191 18.83 3.80 -3.38
CA VAL A 191 18.16 2.66 -2.74
C VAL A 191 17.94 1.51 -3.71
N THR A 192 17.55 1.80 -4.95
CA THR A 192 17.25 0.78 -5.96
C THR A 192 17.68 1.25 -7.34
N SER A 193 18.22 0.34 -8.16
CA SER A 193 18.64 0.65 -9.54
C SER A 193 17.51 0.49 -10.56
N SER A 194 16.38 -0.11 -10.16
CA SER A 194 15.14 -0.21 -10.94
C SER A 194 14.13 0.89 -10.55
N SER A 195 13.12 1.11 -11.39
CA SER A 195 11.92 1.84 -11.00
C SER A 195 10.89 0.81 -10.48
N PRO A 196 10.75 0.59 -9.16
CA PRO A 196 9.79 -0.38 -8.63
C PRO A 196 8.35 0.03 -8.95
N SER A 197 7.45 -0.95 -9.02
CA SER A 197 6.01 -0.72 -9.10
C SER A 197 5.48 -0.36 -7.71
N LEU A 198 4.88 0.81 -7.56
CA LEU A 198 4.26 1.24 -6.31
C LEU A 198 2.76 0.94 -6.35
N ILE A 199 2.30 0.07 -5.45
CA ILE A 199 0.90 -0.34 -5.34
C ILE A 199 0.29 0.31 -4.11
N ILE A 200 -0.79 1.07 -4.29
CA ILE A 200 -1.48 1.74 -3.18
C ILE A 200 -2.94 1.34 -3.21
N SER A 201 -3.41 0.63 -2.18
CA SER A 201 -4.83 0.53 -1.90
C SER A 201 -5.26 1.69 -1.02
N TYR A 202 -6.44 2.24 -1.32
CA TYR A 202 -6.90 3.46 -0.68
C TYR A 202 -8.42 3.50 -0.65
N LYS A 203 -8.97 3.72 0.54
CA LYS A 203 -10.39 4.02 0.73
C LYS A 203 -10.53 5.49 1.13
N ILE A 204 -11.34 6.24 0.39
CA ILE A 204 -11.66 7.63 0.73
C ILE A 204 -12.43 7.64 2.05
N ARG A 205 -11.93 8.38 3.04
CA ARG A 205 -12.66 8.63 4.32
C ARG A 205 -12.93 10.10 4.52
N SER A 206 -11.94 10.94 4.22
CA SER A 206 -12.05 12.39 4.29
C SER A 206 -11.25 12.99 3.14
N LEU A 207 -11.92 13.17 2.01
CA LEU A 207 -11.30 13.68 0.79
C LEU A 207 -10.54 15.00 1.05
N GLU A 208 -11.13 15.94 1.79
CA GLU A 208 -10.49 17.21 2.17
C GLU A 208 -9.13 17.02 2.87
N LYS A 209 -9.03 16.04 3.77
CA LYS A 209 -7.80 15.75 4.51
C LYS A 209 -6.77 14.98 3.67
N GLU A 210 -7.23 14.23 2.69
CA GLU A 210 -6.42 13.27 1.92
C GLU A 210 -5.93 13.86 0.59
N THR A 211 -6.68 14.82 -0.01
CA THR A 211 -6.32 15.50 -1.27
C THR A 211 -4.89 16.07 -1.28
N PRO A 212 -4.38 16.73 -0.22
CA PRO A 212 -3.01 17.24 -0.23
C PRO A 212 -1.95 16.18 -0.53
N PHE A 213 -2.17 14.92 -0.11
CA PHE A 213 -1.27 13.83 -0.47
C PHE A 213 -1.31 13.55 -1.96
N TRP A 214 -2.50 13.38 -2.54
CA TRP A 214 -2.65 13.03 -3.96
C TRP A 214 -2.17 14.12 -4.90
N THR A 215 -2.43 15.39 -4.54
CA THR A 215 -1.95 16.56 -5.27
C THR A 215 -0.42 16.63 -5.30
N ALA A 216 0.25 16.37 -4.18
CA ALA A 216 1.71 16.33 -4.12
C ALA A 216 2.27 15.06 -4.77
N PHE A 217 1.63 13.90 -4.53
CA PHE A 217 2.02 12.60 -5.03
C PHE A 217 2.06 12.58 -6.56
N GLY A 218 1.04 13.13 -7.24
CA GLY A 218 0.96 13.18 -8.70
C GLY A 218 2.08 13.96 -9.38
N LEU A 219 2.72 14.91 -8.67
CA LEU A 219 3.91 15.60 -9.15
C LEU A 219 5.10 14.64 -9.27
N TYR A 220 5.26 13.73 -8.31
CA TYR A 220 6.41 12.82 -8.22
C TYR A 220 6.19 11.48 -8.88
N PHE A 221 4.94 11.03 -8.94
CA PHE A 221 4.56 9.70 -9.42
C PHE A 221 3.48 9.82 -10.50
N SER A 222 3.65 9.08 -11.59
CA SER A 222 2.55 8.79 -12.50
C SER A 222 1.83 7.56 -11.96
N PHE A 223 0.51 7.58 -11.94
CA PHE A 223 -0.28 6.47 -11.43
C PHE A 223 -1.55 6.28 -12.25
N GLN A 224 -2.15 5.09 -12.17
CA GLN A 224 -3.42 4.76 -12.81
C GLN A 224 -4.20 3.80 -11.92
N PRO A 225 -5.55 3.87 -11.92
CA PRO A 225 -6.36 2.89 -11.21
C PRO A 225 -6.20 1.51 -11.85
N VAL A 226 -6.23 0.46 -11.04
CA VAL A 226 -6.36 -0.91 -11.51
C VAL A 226 -7.77 -1.13 -12.02
N LEU A 227 -7.88 -1.65 -13.23
CA LEU A 227 -9.12 -2.16 -13.80
C LEU A 227 -9.21 -3.66 -13.56
N SER A 228 -10.43 -4.17 -13.48
CA SER A 228 -10.73 -5.58 -13.29
C SER A 228 -11.89 -6.02 -14.17
N ARG A 229 -11.92 -7.31 -14.52
CA ARG A 229 -13.07 -7.97 -15.16
C ARG A 229 -13.14 -9.43 -14.75
N CYS A 230 -14.35 -9.98 -14.70
CA CYS A 230 -14.58 -11.41 -14.46
C CYS A 230 -14.87 -12.13 -15.80
N ARG A 231 -14.11 -13.18 -16.09
CA ARG A 231 -14.21 -13.94 -17.36
C ARG A 231 -15.35 -14.96 -17.42
N PHE A 232 -15.95 -15.35 -16.29
CA PHE A 232 -16.95 -16.42 -16.25
C PHE A 232 -18.11 -16.09 -15.30
N THR A 233 -19.29 -15.86 -15.88
CA THR A 233 -20.57 -16.09 -15.21
C THR A 233 -21.32 -17.16 -16.01
N ASP A 234 -21.72 -18.26 -15.36
CA ASP A 234 -22.56 -19.32 -15.96
C ASP A 234 -23.98 -18.82 -16.35
N SER A 235 -24.25 -17.53 -16.17
CA SER A 235 -25.47 -16.84 -16.56
C SER A 235 -25.17 -15.84 -17.68
N GLU A 236 -25.97 -15.94 -18.74
CA GLU A 236 -25.97 -15.10 -19.93
C GLU A 236 -25.82 -13.59 -19.62
N GLN A 237 -24.90 -12.93 -20.32
CA GLN A 237 -24.89 -11.49 -20.61
C GLN A 237 -24.71 -10.48 -19.46
N HIS A 238 -23.91 -10.76 -18.42
CA HIS A 238 -23.29 -9.67 -17.67
C HIS A 238 -21.94 -9.28 -18.28
N ASP A 239 -21.81 -7.98 -18.53
CA ASP A 239 -20.84 -7.33 -19.42
C ASP A 239 -19.39 -7.67 -19.07
N GLN A 240 -18.62 -8.10 -20.08
CA GLN A 240 -17.17 -8.40 -19.97
C GLN A 240 -16.32 -7.11 -19.95
N SER A 241 -16.93 -5.98 -19.64
CA SER A 241 -16.31 -4.67 -19.67
C SER A 241 -15.34 -4.51 -18.51
N TRP A 242 -14.23 -3.82 -18.79
CA TRP A 242 -13.28 -3.43 -17.76
C TRP A 242 -13.93 -2.40 -16.85
N GLN A 243 -13.87 -2.66 -15.55
CA GLN A 243 -14.34 -1.74 -14.53
C GLN A 243 -13.23 -1.45 -13.54
N ARG A 244 -13.22 -0.25 -12.98
CA ARG A 244 -12.28 0.12 -11.91
C ARG A 244 -12.41 -0.85 -10.73
N LEU A 245 -11.32 -1.50 -10.35
CA LEU A 245 -11.29 -2.32 -9.14
C LEU A 245 -11.61 -1.43 -7.93
N GLY A 246 -12.69 -1.75 -7.23
CA GLY A 246 -13.21 -0.86 -6.18
C GLY A 246 -14.56 -0.21 -6.50
N SER A 247 -15.04 -0.27 -7.75
CA SER A 247 -16.31 0.36 -8.17
C SER A 247 -17.55 -0.24 -7.52
N SER A 248 -17.54 -1.55 -7.26
CA SER A 248 -18.68 -2.28 -6.69
C SER A 248 -18.73 -2.23 -5.15
N PHE A 249 -17.79 -1.57 -4.50
CA PHE A 249 -17.73 -1.47 -3.04
C PHE A 249 -18.60 -0.29 -2.60
N GLU A 250 -19.29 -0.42 -1.46
CA GLU A 250 -20.19 0.64 -0.95
C GLU A 250 -19.46 1.99 -0.76
N ASP A 251 -18.16 1.95 -0.48
CA ASP A 251 -17.30 3.11 -0.35
C ASP A 251 -16.29 3.20 -1.49
N THR A 252 -15.99 4.44 -1.91
CA THR A 252 -15.06 4.69 -3.02
C THR A 252 -13.65 4.22 -2.64
N THR A 253 -13.30 3.02 -3.12
CA THR A 253 -12.00 2.37 -2.91
C THR A 253 -11.24 2.33 -4.21
N PHE A 254 -9.94 2.62 -4.20
CA PHE A 254 -9.04 2.53 -5.35
C PHE A 254 -7.89 1.58 -5.05
N ILE A 255 -7.45 0.85 -6.07
CA ILE A 255 -6.09 0.31 -6.13
C ILE A 255 -5.37 1.09 -7.22
N PHE A 256 -4.24 1.71 -6.89
CA PHE A 256 -3.39 2.41 -7.83
C PHE A 256 -2.10 1.65 -8.08
N VAL A 257 -1.68 1.63 -9.35
CA VAL A 257 -0.31 1.27 -9.73
C VAL A 257 0.40 2.54 -10.15
N ALA A 258 1.55 2.80 -9.54
CA ALA A 258 2.32 4.01 -9.72
C ALA A 258 3.78 3.72 -10.05
N ARG A 259 4.42 4.66 -10.74
CA ARG A 259 5.86 4.67 -11.04
C ARG A 259 6.41 6.06 -10.79
N ARG A 260 7.65 6.11 -10.30
CA ARG A 260 8.37 7.38 -10.11
C ARG A 260 8.58 8.05 -11.46
N ARG A 261 8.21 9.33 -11.59
CA ARG A 261 8.43 10.09 -12.83
C ARG A 261 9.93 10.32 -13.03
N PRO A 262 10.52 10.05 -14.22
CA PRO A 262 11.96 10.19 -14.44
C PRO A 262 12.52 11.59 -14.12
N ASP A 263 11.81 12.65 -14.52
CA ASP A 263 12.29 14.03 -14.29
C ASP A 263 12.38 14.37 -12.80
N SER A 264 11.57 13.70 -11.97
CA SER A 264 11.49 13.96 -10.54
C SER A 264 12.69 13.45 -9.73
N PHE A 265 13.62 12.71 -10.34
CA PHE A 265 14.88 12.33 -9.70
C PHE A 265 15.84 13.50 -9.52
N ALA A 266 15.73 14.54 -10.36
CA ALA A 266 16.61 15.70 -10.33
C ALA A 266 16.10 16.83 -9.42
N TRP A 267 14.87 16.71 -8.90
CA TRP A 267 14.25 17.77 -8.11
C TRP A 267 14.77 17.79 -6.68
N GLN A 268 14.85 19.00 -6.11
CA GLN A 268 15.13 19.16 -4.69
C GLN A 268 13.88 18.76 -3.90
N ILE A 269 14.07 17.91 -2.89
CA ILE A 269 13.00 17.46 -2.00
C ILE A 269 13.04 18.34 -0.74
N PRO A 270 12.00 19.16 -0.47
CA PRO A 270 11.98 20.02 0.71
C PRO A 270 12.10 19.21 2.00
N THR A 271 12.90 19.68 2.96
CA THR A 271 12.98 19.06 4.30
C THR A 271 11.76 19.38 5.16
N ASN A 272 11.09 20.49 4.87
CA ASN A 272 9.85 20.88 5.53
C ASN A 272 8.67 20.09 4.94
N ASP A 273 7.80 19.57 5.81
CA ASP A 273 6.68 18.73 5.41
C ASP A 273 5.55 19.52 4.72
N HIS A 274 5.30 20.75 5.15
CA HIS A 274 4.34 21.64 4.50
C HIS A 274 4.79 21.98 3.07
N ASP A 275 6.07 22.33 2.89
CA ASP A 275 6.61 22.65 1.57
C ASP A 275 6.60 21.44 0.63
N LEU A 276 6.88 20.24 1.15
CA LEU A 276 6.81 19.00 0.39
C LEU A 276 5.38 18.74 -0.12
N LEU A 277 4.37 18.88 0.75
CA LEU A 277 2.96 18.70 0.35
C LEU A 277 2.44 19.85 -0.52
N ALA A 278 3.03 21.04 -0.41
CA ALA A 278 2.72 22.17 -1.28
C ALA A 278 3.43 22.10 -2.67
N GLY A 279 4.19 21.03 -2.94
CA GLY A 279 4.87 20.81 -4.22
C GLY A 279 6.03 21.77 -4.50
N VAL A 280 6.57 22.42 -3.47
CA VAL A 280 7.76 23.28 -3.58
C VAL A 280 8.95 22.43 -4.02
N GLY A 281 9.78 22.96 -4.93
CA GLY A 281 10.94 22.27 -5.51
C GLY A 281 10.62 21.31 -6.66
N ALA A 282 9.37 20.84 -6.78
CA ALA A 282 8.93 20.01 -7.90
C ALA A 282 9.08 20.78 -9.23
N LEU A 283 9.35 20.09 -10.34
CA LEU A 283 9.65 20.72 -11.64
C LEU A 283 10.81 21.74 -11.60
N GLY A 284 11.66 21.71 -10.56
CA GLY A 284 12.81 22.61 -10.42
C GLY A 284 12.48 24.05 -10.02
N THR A 285 11.30 24.34 -9.47
CA THR A 285 10.95 25.70 -8.99
C THR A 285 10.44 25.71 -7.56
N ASP A 286 10.78 26.76 -6.82
CA ASP A 286 10.40 26.93 -5.40
C ASP A 286 8.98 27.47 -5.19
N THR A 287 8.20 27.63 -6.26
CA THR A 287 6.80 28.04 -6.17
C THR A 287 5.92 26.84 -5.80
N PRO A 288 4.90 26.99 -4.94
CA PRO A 288 3.92 25.93 -4.69
C PRO A 288 3.21 25.48 -5.98
N LYS A 289 2.90 24.19 -6.09
CA LYS A 289 2.11 23.62 -7.19
C LYS A 289 1.53 22.26 -6.80
N GLY A 290 0.61 21.77 -7.62
CA GLY A 290 -0.06 20.50 -7.42
C GLY A 290 -0.36 19.81 -8.75
N ASP A 291 -0.62 18.51 -8.69
CA ASP A 291 -1.14 17.73 -9.80
C ASP A 291 -2.65 17.50 -9.61
N GLU A 292 -3.43 17.61 -10.69
CA GLU A 292 -4.90 17.54 -10.70
C GLU A 292 -5.42 16.17 -11.18
N TYR A 293 -4.54 15.19 -11.41
CA TYR A 293 -4.92 13.91 -12.00
C TYR A 293 -5.88 13.12 -11.10
N PHE A 294 -5.67 13.12 -9.78
CA PHE A 294 -6.56 12.43 -8.86
C PHE A 294 -7.97 13.04 -8.87
N GLU A 295 -8.09 14.37 -8.90
CA GLU A 295 -9.37 15.07 -9.01
C GLU A 295 -10.09 14.71 -10.32
N SER A 296 -9.33 14.63 -11.42
CA SER A 296 -9.86 14.19 -12.72
C SER A 296 -10.43 12.76 -12.65
N LEU A 297 -9.76 11.85 -11.94
CA LEU A 297 -10.26 10.48 -11.74
C LEU A 297 -11.53 10.42 -10.89
N LEU A 298 -11.66 11.29 -9.87
CA LEU A 298 -12.87 11.39 -9.06
C LEU A 298 -14.05 11.85 -9.91
N LEU A 299 -13.87 12.86 -10.75
CA LEU A 299 -14.91 13.35 -11.66
C LEU A 299 -15.37 12.27 -12.65
N MET A 300 -14.43 11.54 -13.25
CA MET A 300 -14.76 10.42 -14.13
C MET A 300 -15.58 9.32 -13.42
N THR A 301 -15.31 9.08 -12.14
CA THR A 301 -16.05 8.08 -11.35
C THR A 301 -17.49 8.53 -11.08
N MET A 302 -17.75 9.84 -10.99
CA MET A 302 -19.09 10.38 -10.79
C MET A 302 -19.97 10.30 -12.05
N ASP A 303 -19.37 10.38 -13.24
CA ASP A 303 -20.09 10.31 -14.51
C ASP A 303 -20.56 8.88 -14.87
N ASP A 304 -19.91 7.86 -14.31
CA ASP A 304 -20.24 6.44 -14.48
C ASP A 304 -21.30 5.93 -13.47
N SER A 305 -21.79 6.79 -12.56
CA SER A 305 -22.71 6.45 -11.45
C SER A 305 -24.19 6.76 -11.74
#